data_AF-A0A9D9LS98-F1
#
_entry.id   AF-A0A9D9LS98-F1
#
_cell.length_a   1.000
_cell.length_b   1.000
_cell.length_c   1.000
_cell.angle_alpha   90.00
_cell.angle_beta   90.00
_cell.angle_gamma   90.00
#
_symmetry.space_group_name_H-M   'P 1'
#
loop_
_entity.id
_entity.type
_entity.pdbx_description
1 polymer ?
#
loop_
_entity_poly.entity_id
_entity_poly.type
_entity_poly.pdbx_seq_one_letter_code
_entity_poly.pdbx_strand_id
1 'polypeptide(L)'
;AYTQKMDRIMNNLLTAVNEVDPDNENKLPYRYFVTQDMSVNAACAMGHVMMVNTGTFDHLPTEDEVAAVVGHELGHGQKNHAIKGIKSQINNQLLARVGSAAMGSTALANIVGNLALVQANSHGDKGKEWEADKLSFEYITRTNYNPGACAAVMQRFIELYGAQKQSGTDLIFNPSDHPNSEARRDKYLKLLHEYSGKKVSMKDGEVKVEGKKFVTPVAAGGLSQMARSCFVLGNLASAYKHGQGKEEAYAKNGTVMLGNQPILTPVAGDETAEVLAARLNEIRKIAK
;
A
#
# COMPACT_ATOMS: atom_id res chain seq x y z
N ALA A 1 0.05 3.91 21.70
CA ALA A 1 -0.86 4.16 20.56
C ALA A 1 -0.38 3.47 19.28
N TYR A 2 0.85 3.72 18.80
CA TYR A 2 1.36 3.11 17.55
C TYR A 2 1.46 1.58 17.60
N THR A 3 1.96 1.00 18.69
CA THR A 3 2.02 -0.47 18.84
C THR A 3 0.64 -1.12 18.70
N GLN A 4 -0.40 -0.56 19.34
CA GLN A 4 -1.77 -1.09 19.22
C GLN A 4 -2.34 -0.96 17.80
N LYS A 5 -1.99 0.10 17.05
CA LYS A 5 -2.33 0.20 15.62
C LYS A 5 -1.60 -0.90 14.83
N MET A 6 -0.31 -1.07 15.08
CA MET A 6 0.51 -2.09 14.44
C MET A 6 -0.01 -3.50 14.71
N ASP A 7 -0.42 -3.81 15.95
CA ASP A 7 -0.99 -5.10 16.33
C ASP A 7 -2.25 -5.42 15.49
N ARG A 8 -3.16 -4.45 15.34
CA ARG A 8 -4.37 -4.62 14.52
C ARG A 8 -4.04 -4.83 13.04
N ILE A 9 -3.17 -3.99 12.50
CA ILE A 9 -2.73 -4.07 11.09
C ILE A 9 -2.11 -5.44 10.81
N MET A 10 -1.16 -5.87 11.65
CA MET A 10 -0.49 -7.15 11.49
C MET A 10 -1.44 -8.33 11.63
N ASN A 11 -2.35 -8.31 12.62
CA ASN A 11 -3.33 -9.38 12.77
C ASN A 11 -4.23 -9.52 11.54
N ASN A 12 -4.74 -8.40 11.00
CA ASN A 12 -5.58 -8.40 9.80
C ASN A 12 -4.80 -8.88 8.56
N LEU A 13 -3.60 -8.35 8.35
CA LEU A 13 -2.79 -8.67 7.17
C LEU A 13 -2.25 -10.09 7.20
N LEU A 14 -1.84 -10.62 8.36
CA LEU A 14 -1.33 -12.00 8.44
C LEU A 14 -2.41 -13.04 8.15
N THR A 15 -3.68 -12.77 8.51
CA THR A 15 -4.81 -13.59 8.06
C THR A 15 -4.89 -13.60 6.53
N ALA A 16 -4.82 -12.43 5.89
CA ALA A 16 -4.86 -12.32 4.43
C ALA A 16 -3.63 -12.96 3.74
N VAL A 17 -2.43 -12.83 4.32
CA VAL A 17 -1.21 -13.49 3.82
C VAL A 17 -1.40 -15.01 3.79
N ASN A 18 -1.93 -15.59 4.86
CA ASN A 18 -2.16 -17.04 4.94
C ASN A 18 -3.21 -17.54 3.93
N GLU A 19 -4.17 -16.69 3.54
CA GLU A 19 -5.14 -17.03 2.49
C GLU A 19 -4.57 -16.95 1.08
N VAL A 20 -3.64 -16.01 0.83
CA VAL A 20 -3.03 -15.79 -0.48
C VAL A 20 -1.90 -16.78 -0.74
N ASP A 21 -1.10 -17.10 0.27
CA ASP A 21 0.08 -17.95 0.16
C ASP A 21 0.10 -19.02 1.29
N PRO A 22 -0.83 -19.99 1.24
CA PRO A 22 -1.00 -21.00 2.30
C PRO A 22 0.18 -21.98 2.39
N ASP A 23 0.89 -22.20 1.28
CA ASP A 23 2.01 -23.13 1.17
C ASP A 23 3.35 -22.51 1.54
N ASN A 24 3.32 -21.35 2.20
CA ASN A 24 4.45 -20.53 2.59
C ASN A 24 5.72 -21.37 2.79
N GLU A 25 6.64 -21.34 1.81
CA GLU A 25 7.92 -22.06 1.89
C GLU A 25 8.70 -21.64 3.16
N ASN A 26 8.31 -20.51 3.77
CA ASN A 26 8.90 -19.90 4.94
C ASN A 26 7.92 -19.93 6.14
N LYS A 27 7.90 -21.02 6.89
CA LYS A 27 7.08 -21.22 8.12
C LYS A 27 7.50 -20.34 9.33
N LEU A 28 8.28 -19.29 9.11
CA LEU A 28 8.76 -18.42 10.20
C LEU A 28 7.65 -17.45 10.61
N PRO A 29 7.36 -17.31 11.92
CA PRO A 29 6.41 -16.31 12.38
C PRO A 29 6.94 -14.91 12.13
N TYR A 30 6.07 -13.98 11.75
CA TYR A 30 6.42 -12.56 11.68
C TYR A 30 6.62 -11.98 13.08
N ARG A 31 7.74 -11.28 13.27
CA ARG A 31 7.98 -10.42 14.44
C ARG A 31 7.97 -8.98 13.98
N TYR A 32 7.32 -8.10 14.71
CA TYR A 32 7.19 -6.71 14.30
C TYR A 32 7.54 -5.74 15.43
N PHE A 33 8.16 -4.63 15.06
CA PHE A 33 8.63 -3.60 15.98
C PHE A 33 8.22 -2.21 15.47
N VAL A 34 7.84 -1.33 16.39
CA VAL A 34 7.69 0.09 16.12
C VAL A 34 8.96 0.79 16.59
N THR A 35 9.64 1.45 15.67
CA THR A 35 10.93 2.14 15.89
C THR A 35 10.69 3.63 16.11
N GLN A 36 11.36 4.20 17.12
CA GLN A 36 11.26 5.63 17.45
C GLN A 36 12.10 6.48 16.48
N ASP A 37 11.59 6.63 15.26
CA ASP A 37 12.19 7.41 14.19
C ASP A 37 11.06 8.18 13.47
N MET A 38 11.30 9.45 13.18
CA MET A 38 10.31 10.35 12.57
C MET A 38 10.29 10.30 11.05
N SER A 39 11.22 9.57 10.42
CA SER A 39 11.15 9.29 8.98
C SER A 39 9.98 8.38 8.66
N VAL A 40 9.38 8.57 7.49
CA VAL A 40 8.38 7.65 6.95
C VAL A 40 9.14 6.44 6.40
N ASN A 41 9.10 5.30 7.07
CA ASN A 41 9.76 4.08 6.63
C ASN A 41 9.11 2.83 7.26
N ALA A 42 9.13 1.73 6.51
CA ALA A 42 8.84 0.39 6.98
C ALA A 42 9.74 -0.60 6.23
N ALA A 43 10.12 -1.69 6.88
CA ALA A 43 11.03 -2.67 6.31
C ALA A 43 10.71 -4.08 6.80
N CYS A 44 10.64 -5.05 5.88
CA CYS A 44 10.69 -6.46 6.24
C CYS A 44 12.08 -7.05 5.99
N ALA A 45 12.84 -7.23 7.06
CA ALA A 45 14.13 -7.88 7.05
C ALA A 45 14.03 -9.41 6.88
N MET A 46 15.17 -10.04 6.59
CA MET A 46 15.31 -11.49 6.51
C MET A 46 14.75 -12.18 7.78
N GLY A 47 14.02 -13.28 7.58
CA GLY A 47 13.42 -14.03 8.69
C GLY A 47 12.14 -13.41 9.25
N HIS A 48 11.41 -12.63 8.45
CA HIS A 48 10.11 -12.05 8.79
C HIS A 48 10.15 -11.06 9.97
N VAL A 49 11.21 -10.26 10.03
CA VAL A 49 11.32 -9.16 11.02
C VAL A 49 10.85 -7.86 10.37
N MET A 50 9.66 -7.42 10.74
CA MET A 50 9.04 -6.16 10.31
C MET A 50 9.43 -5.02 11.25
N MET A 51 9.84 -3.89 10.71
CA MET A 51 10.12 -2.67 11.46
C MET A 51 9.34 -1.53 10.82
N VAL A 52 8.64 -0.72 11.62
CA VAL A 52 7.89 0.44 11.14
C VAL A 52 8.22 1.65 11.99
N ASN A 53 8.69 2.71 11.35
CA ASN A 53 9.04 3.96 12.01
C ASN A 53 7.79 4.70 12.50
N THR A 54 7.87 5.37 13.64
CA THR A 54 6.78 6.21 14.16
C THR A 54 6.34 7.28 13.17
N GLY A 55 7.27 7.84 12.39
CA GLY A 55 6.98 8.80 11.32
C GLY A 55 5.99 8.29 10.28
N THR A 56 5.97 6.99 9.99
CA THR A 56 4.99 6.38 9.08
C THR A 56 3.56 6.55 9.59
N PHE A 57 3.35 6.40 10.90
CA PHE A 57 2.03 6.58 11.50
C PHE A 57 1.62 8.05 11.62
N ASP A 58 2.60 8.96 11.68
CA ASP A 58 2.36 10.40 11.82
C ASP A 58 2.09 11.10 10.50
N HIS A 59 2.73 10.65 9.41
CA HIS A 59 2.59 11.26 8.09
C HIS A 59 1.53 10.58 7.22
N LEU A 60 1.06 9.38 7.57
CA LEU A 60 -0.03 8.70 6.90
C LEU A 60 -1.33 8.89 7.71
N PRO A 61 -2.28 9.71 7.23
CA PRO A 61 -3.47 10.09 8.00
C PRO A 61 -4.39 8.93 8.38
N THR A 62 -4.37 7.83 7.61
CA THR A 62 -5.28 6.71 7.78
C THR A 62 -4.58 5.41 8.16
N GLU A 63 -5.28 4.54 8.91
CA GLU A 63 -4.76 3.18 9.19
C GLU A 63 -4.66 2.36 7.90
N ASP A 64 -5.53 2.60 6.91
CA ASP A 64 -5.50 1.94 5.60
C ASP A 64 -4.18 2.22 4.84
N GLU A 65 -3.69 3.46 4.88
CA GLU A 65 -2.40 3.83 4.27
C GLU A 65 -1.24 3.09 4.93
N VAL A 66 -1.21 3.03 6.27
CA VAL A 66 -0.18 2.27 6.99
C VAL A 66 -0.28 0.78 6.67
N ALA A 67 -1.50 0.23 6.62
CA ALA A 67 -1.72 -1.17 6.25
C ALA A 67 -1.22 -1.47 4.83
N ALA A 68 -1.41 -0.57 3.87
CA ALA A 68 -0.91 -0.74 2.51
C ALA A 68 0.63 -0.76 2.45
N VAL A 69 1.32 0.09 3.24
CA VAL A 69 2.78 0.06 3.40
C VAL A 69 3.24 -1.26 4.02
N VAL A 70 2.62 -1.67 5.13
CA VAL A 70 2.97 -2.93 5.80
C VAL A 70 2.69 -4.13 4.89
N GLY A 71 1.58 -4.14 4.15
CA GLY A 71 1.25 -5.19 3.18
C GLY A 71 2.28 -5.33 2.07
N HIS A 72 2.86 -4.21 1.63
CA HIS A 72 3.96 -4.21 0.65
C HIS A 72 5.23 -4.86 1.22
N GLU A 73 5.61 -4.49 2.44
CA GLU A 73 6.76 -5.09 3.13
C GLU A 73 6.55 -6.59 3.42
N LEU A 74 5.34 -7.00 3.78
CA LEU A 74 4.98 -8.43 3.88
C LEU A 74 5.12 -9.14 2.52
N GLY A 75 4.81 -8.48 1.42
CA GLY A 75 5.06 -8.99 0.07
C GLY A 75 6.55 -9.26 -0.19
N HIS A 76 7.43 -8.33 0.21
CA HIS A 76 8.88 -8.53 0.13
C HIS A 76 9.37 -9.69 1.00
N GLY A 77 8.86 -9.79 2.24
CA GLY A 77 9.15 -10.88 3.16
C GLY A 77 8.75 -12.23 2.59
N GLN A 78 7.49 -12.34 2.14
CA GLN A 78 6.91 -13.56 1.61
C GLN A 78 7.63 -14.08 0.36
N LYS A 79 8.13 -13.17 -0.49
CA LYS A 79 8.89 -13.54 -1.69
C LYS A 79 10.39 -13.62 -1.48
N ASN A 80 10.86 -13.47 -0.24
CA ASN A 80 12.27 -13.53 0.13
C ASN A 80 13.13 -12.58 -0.71
N HIS A 81 12.61 -11.40 -1.05
CA HIS A 81 13.27 -10.44 -1.95
C HIS A 81 14.64 -10.00 -1.43
N ALA A 82 14.76 -9.81 -0.11
CA ALA A 82 16.02 -9.58 0.61
C ALA A 82 17.05 -10.69 0.33
N ILE A 83 16.69 -11.95 0.59
CA ILE A 83 17.58 -13.11 0.38
C ILE A 83 17.96 -13.26 -1.10
N LYS A 84 17.00 -13.12 -2.01
CA LYS A 84 17.24 -13.21 -3.46
C LYS A 84 18.17 -12.10 -3.96
N GLY A 85 18.02 -10.88 -3.44
CA GLY A 85 18.91 -9.75 -3.72
C GLY A 85 20.36 -10.03 -3.33
N ILE A 86 20.58 -10.58 -2.14
CA ILE A 86 21.91 -11.01 -1.69
C ILE A 86 22.48 -12.05 -2.65
N LYS A 87 21.74 -13.14 -2.93
CA LYS A 87 22.21 -14.24 -3.79
C LYS A 87 22.62 -13.76 -5.19
N SER A 88 21.86 -12.83 -5.79
CA SER A 88 22.21 -12.25 -7.10
C SER A 88 23.48 -11.39 -7.09
N GLN A 89 23.92 -10.94 -5.91
CA GLN A 89 25.10 -10.09 -5.71
C GLN A 89 26.28 -10.84 -5.07
N ILE A 90 26.11 -12.12 -4.69
CA ILE A 90 27.24 -13.01 -4.35
C ILE A 90 28.00 -13.32 -5.65
N ASN A 91 28.74 -12.33 -6.12
CA ASN A 91 30.00 -12.51 -6.82
C ASN A 91 31.10 -12.63 -5.75
N ASN A 92 32.27 -13.18 -6.10
CA ASN A 92 33.37 -13.60 -5.19
C ASN A 92 33.75 -12.65 -4.00
N GLN A 93 33.32 -11.38 -4.02
CA GLN A 93 33.60 -10.38 -2.98
C GLN A 93 32.80 -10.57 -1.67
N LEU A 94 31.55 -11.06 -1.68
CA LEU A 94 30.81 -11.28 -0.42
C LEU A 94 31.28 -12.57 0.28
N LEU A 95 31.58 -13.62 -0.49
CA LEU A 95 32.23 -14.84 0.02
C LEU A 95 33.58 -14.55 0.69
N ALA A 96 34.38 -13.64 0.12
CA ALA A 96 35.64 -13.20 0.72
C ALA A 96 35.47 -12.44 2.05
N ARG A 97 34.32 -11.77 2.25
CA ARG A 97 34.01 -11.00 3.47
C ARG A 97 33.27 -11.82 4.54
N VAL A 98 32.52 -12.84 4.15
CA VAL A 98 31.92 -13.80 5.11
C VAL A 98 33.00 -14.74 5.66
N GLY A 99 34.01 -15.09 4.87
CA GLY A 99 35.18 -15.86 5.32
C GLY A 99 36.05 -15.15 6.38
N SER A 100 35.99 -13.81 6.47
CA SER A 100 36.74 -13.05 7.48
C SER A 100 35.98 -12.81 8.79
N ALA A 101 34.72 -13.25 8.89
CA ALA A 101 33.88 -13.07 10.09
C ALA A 101 34.22 -14.03 11.26
N ALA A 102 35.29 -14.82 11.15
CA ALA A 102 35.76 -15.70 12.22
C ALA A 102 36.55 -14.98 13.34
N MET A 103 36.58 -13.65 13.39
CA MET A 103 37.34 -12.91 14.41
C MET A 103 36.59 -11.69 14.96
N GLY A 104 36.09 -11.81 16.20
CA GLY A 104 35.88 -10.69 17.12
C GLY A 104 34.53 -9.95 17.07
N SER A 105 34.36 -9.02 18.02
CA SER A 105 33.16 -8.25 18.41
C SER A 105 32.49 -7.37 17.32
N THR A 106 32.91 -7.53 16.07
CA THR A 106 32.40 -6.90 14.85
C THR A 106 31.22 -7.65 14.22
N ALA A 107 30.85 -8.84 14.73
CA ALA A 107 29.77 -9.65 14.17
C ALA A 107 28.43 -8.91 14.09
N LEU A 108 28.01 -8.19 15.14
CA LEU A 108 26.73 -7.48 15.16
C LEU A 108 26.73 -6.24 14.24
N ALA A 109 27.82 -5.46 14.23
CA ALA A 109 27.98 -4.31 13.35
C ALA A 109 28.07 -4.73 11.86
N ASN A 110 28.70 -5.86 11.57
CA ASN A 110 28.73 -6.45 10.23
C ASN A 110 27.36 -7.01 9.83
N ILE A 111 26.58 -7.59 10.75
CA ILE A 111 25.21 -8.03 10.49
C ILE A 111 24.30 -6.84 10.18
N VAL A 112 24.38 -5.75 10.95
CA VAL A 112 23.59 -4.53 10.73
C VAL A 112 24.01 -3.81 9.44
N GLY A 113 25.32 -3.66 9.19
CA GLY A 113 25.84 -3.07 7.96
C GLY A 113 25.51 -3.90 6.72
N ASN A 114 25.53 -5.23 6.84
CA ASN A 114 25.08 -6.13 5.77
C ASN A 114 23.56 -6.05 5.60
N LEU A 115 22.76 -5.90 6.66
CA LEU A 115 21.31 -5.77 6.58
C LEU A 115 20.89 -4.50 5.83
N ALA A 116 21.57 -3.37 6.06
CA ALA A 116 21.36 -2.15 5.28
C ALA A 116 21.74 -2.34 3.80
N LEU A 117 22.82 -3.07 3.52
CA LEU A 117 23.21 -3.44 2.15
C LEU A 117 22.20 -4.40 1.49
N VAL A 118 21.66 -5.35 2.26
CA VAL A 118 20.63 -6.32 1.81
C VAL A 118 19.34 -5.59 1.46
N GLN A 119 18.96 -4.63 2.30
CA GLN A 119 17.81 -3.77 2.10
C GLN A 119 18.00 -2.93 0.84
N ALA A 120 19.07 -2.13 0.75
CA ALA A 120 19.36 -1.33 -0.45
C ALA A 120 19.41 -2.13 -1.77
N ASN A 121 19.71 -3.45 -1.72
CA ASN A 121 19.80 -4.32 -2.90
C ASN A 121 18.53 -5.14 -3.21
N SER A 122 17.59 -5.29 -2.28
CA SER A 122 16.27 -5.84 -2.58
C SER A 122 15.31 -4.80 -3.11
N HIS A 123 15.58 -3.53 -2.77
CA HIS A 123 14.80 -2.36 -3.11
C HIS A 123 15.36 -1.75 -4.41
N GLY A 124 14.48 -1.34 -5.34
CA GLY A 124 14.89 -0.76 -6.64
C GLY A 124 14.82 -1.69 -7.86
N ASP A 125 14.66 -3.00 -7.67
CA ASP A 125 14.30 -3.93 -8.74
C ASP A 125 12.80 -3.79 -9.07
N LYS A 126 12.49 -3.14 -10.20
CA LYS A 126 11.11 -2.88 -10.64
C LYS A 126 10.22 -4.13 -10.70
N GLY A 127 10.80 -5.31 -10.92
CA GLY A 127 10.08 -6.58 -10.92
C GLY A 127 9.64 -6.96 -9.51
N LYS A 128 10.57 -6.92 -8.54
CA LYS A 128 10.30 -7.22 -7.13
C LYS A 128 9.34 -6.22 -6.49
N GLU A 129 9.52 -4.93 -6.79
CA GLU A 129 8.61 -3.87 -6.36
C GLU A 129 7.17 -4.13 -6.81
N TRP A 130 7.01 -4.52 -8.08
CA TRP A 130 5.70 -4.80 -8.63
C TRP A 130 5.09 -6.10 -8.09
N GLU A 131 5.92 -7.12 -7.83
CA GLU A 131 5.47 -8.35 -7.17
C GLU A 131 4.97 -8.05 -5.75
N ALA A 132 5.71 -7.27 -4.97
CA ALA A 132 5.31 -6.83 -3.64
C ALA A 132 4.06 -5.93 -3.66
N ASP A 133 3.94 -5.02 -4.63
CA ASP A 133 2.73 -4.21 -4.83
C ASP A 133 1.48 -5.05 -5.09
N LYS A 134 1.60 -6.03 -5.99
CA LYS A 134 0.49 -6.93 -6.33
C LYS A 134 0.05 -7.73 -5.10
N LEU A 135 1.01 -8.26 -4.33
CA LEU A 135 0.72 -8.97 -3.09
C LEU A 135 0.07 -8.06 -2.05
N SER A 136 0.57 -6.83 -1.86
CA SER A 136 -0.06 -5.85 -0.97
C SER A 136 -1.52 -5.61 -1.33
N PHE A 137 -1.81 -5.40 -2.63
CA PHE A 137 -3.18 -5.24 -3.11
C PHE A 137 -4.04 -6.48 -2.82
N GLU A 138 -3.49 -7.68 -3.05
CA GLU A 138 -4.18 -8.95 -2.76
C GLU A 138 -4.43 -9.16 -1.27
N TYR A 139 -3.51 -8.78 -0.40
CA TYR A 139 -3.70 -8.83 1.05
C TYR A 139 -4.77 -7.83 1.49
N ILE A 140 -4.65 -6.56 1.08
CA ILE A 140 -5.58 -5.49 1.47
C ILE A 140 -7.01 -5.82 1.02
N THR A 141 -7.21 -6.33 -0.19
CA THR A 141 -8.54 -6.71 -0.70
C THR A 141 -9.21 -7.87 0.04
N ARG A 142 -8.47 -8.60 0.90
CA ARG A 142 -9.01 -9.65 1.78
C ARG A 142 -9.21 -9.17 3.23
N THR A 143 -8.91 -7.90 3.49
CA THR A 143 -9.15 -7.27 4.79
C THR A 143 -10.30 -6.27 4.70
N ASN A 144 -10.61 -5.61 5.82
CA ASN A 144 -11.56 -4.50 5.86
C ASN A 144 -10.91 -3.14 5.48
N TYR A 145 -9.62 -3.13 5.11
CA TYR A 145 -8.95 -1.92 4.66
C TYR A 145 -9.35 -1.56 3.23
N ASN A 146 -9.35 -0.26 2.92
CA ASN A 146 -9.69 0.24 1.60
C ASN A 146 -8.57 -0.04 0.58
N PRO A 147 -8.82 -0.80 -0.52
CA PRO A 147 -7.78 -1.10 -1.52
C PRO A 147 -7.31 0.12 -2.32
N GLY A 148 -8.04 1.23 -2.25
CA GLY A 148 -7.62 2.54 -2.72
C GLY A 148 -6.42 3.10 -1.98
N ALA A 149 -6.16 2.66 -0.74
CA ALA A 149 -5.04 3.11 0.06
C ALA A 149 -3.68 2.79 -0.60
N CYS A 150 -3.56 1.66 -1.32
CA CYS A 150 -2.34 1.32 -2.06
C CYS A 150 -1.96 2.41 -3.09
N ALA A 151 -2.96 2.96 -3.81
CA ALA A 151 -2.74 4.08 -4.73
C ALA A 151 -2.57 5.41 -3.98
N ALA A 152 -3.30 5.62 -2.87
CA ALA A 152 -3.23 6.85 -2.07
C ALA A 152 -1.84 7.05 -1.43
N VAL A 153 -1.20 5.99 -0.92
CA VAL A 153 0.18 6.06 -0.38
C VAL A 153 1.17 6.46 -1.46
N MET A 154 1.07 5.88 -2.67
CA MET A 154 1.95 6.28 -3.76
C MET A 154 1.75 7.76 -4.12
N GLN A 155 0.50 8.22 -4.14
CA GLN A 155 0.19 9.64 -4.34
C GLN A 155 0.76 10.52 -3.21
N ARG A 156 0.71 10.07 -1.96
CA ARG A 156 1.33 10.75 -0.82
C ARG A 156 2.83 10.91 -1.00
N PHE A 157 3.52 9.85 -1.43
CA PHE A 157 4.96 9.92 -1.67
C PHE A 157 5.32 10.88 -2.81
N ILE A 158 4.49 10.98 -3.86
CA ILE A 158 4.66 12.00 -4.90
C ILE A 158 4.53 13.42 -4.32
N GLU A 159 3.60 13.63 -3.40
CA GLU A 159 3.37 14.95 -2.77
C GLU A 159 4.48 15.34 -1.79
N LEU A 160 5.00 14.38 -1.02
CA LEU A 160 6.06 14.63 -0.04
C LEU A 160 7.44 14.80 -0.68
N TYR A 161 7.74 14.03 -1.74
CA TYR A 161 9.11 13.88 -2.26
C TYR A 161 9.24 14.22 -3.75
N GLY A 162 8.14 14.55 -4.44
CA GLY A 162 8.11 14.75 -5.89
C GLY A 162 8.05 13.45 -6.69
N ALA A 163 7.95 13.57 -8.02
CA ALA A 163 7.81 12.42 -8.94
C ALA A 163 9.14 11.78 -9.37
N GLN A 164 10.29 12.23 -8.84
CA GLN A 164 11.61 11.87 -9.37
C GLN A 164 12.12 10.48 -8.94
N LYS A 165 12.87 9.85 -9.86
CA LYS A 165 13.63 8.60 -9.66
C LYS A 165 14.78 8.87 -8.69
N GLN A 166 14.84 8.16 -7.56
CA GLN A 166 16.01 8.27 -6.67
C GLN A 166 17.27 7.65 -7.27
N SER A 167 18.38 8.29 -6.95
CA SER A 167 19.74 7.86 -7.25
C SER A 167 20.40 7.26 -6.01
N GLY A 168 21.37 6.36 -6.22
CA GLY A 168 21.77 5.30 -5.29
C GLY A 168 22.38 5.66 -3.92
N THR A 169 22.38 6.92 -3.49
CA THR A 169 22.78 7.32 -2.12
C THR A 169 21.60 7.64 -1.21
N ASP A 170 20.41 7.91 -1.76
CA ASP A 170 19.18 8.13 -1.00
C ASP A 170 18.54 6.82 -0.50
N LEU A 171 19.02 5.68 -1.03
CA LEU A 171 18.47 4.31 -0.85
C LEU A 171 18.74 3.67 0.53
N ILE A 172 19.39 4.39 1.45
CA ILE A 172 19.89 3.82 2.73
C ILE A 172 19.17 4.44 3.93
N PHE A 173 18.50 5.60 3.79
CA PHE A 173 18.00 6.37 4.94
C PHE A 173 16.67 7.10 4.71
N ASN A 174 15.92 6.83 3.64
CA ASN A 174 14.77 7.66 3.26
C ASN A 174 13.68 6.78 2.60
N PRO A 175 12.37 7.12 2.61
CA PRO A 175 11.28 6.43 1.89
C PRO A 175 11.40 6.45 0.34
N SER A 176 12.62 6.71 -0.10
CA SER A 176 13.21 6.76 -1.41
C SER A 176 13.69 5.40 -1.93
N ASP A 177 13.55 4.35 -1.14
CA ASP A 177 14.14 3.06 -1.46
C ASP A 177 13.38 2.35 -2.60
N HIS A 178 12.17 2.80 -2.94
CA HIS A 178 11.30 2.20 -3.97
C HIS A 178 10.93 3.19 -5.09
N PRO A 179 11.64 3.19 -6.23
CA PRO A 179 11.48 4.22 -7.27
C PRO A 179 10.14 4.11 -8.03
N ASN A 180 9.73 5.23 -8.64
CA ASN A 180 8.60 5.37 -9.58
C ASN A 180 7.19 5.33 -8.95
N SER A 181 6.95 6.10 -7.88
CA SER A 181 5.64 6.23 -7.23
C SER A 181 4.50 6.54 -8.20
N GLU A 182 4.74 7.34 -9.26
CA GLU A 182 3.73 7.61 -10.29
C GLU A 182 3.32 6.35 -11.07
N ALA A 183 4.30 5.59 -11.56
CA ALA A 183 4.03 4.36 -12.30
C ALA A 183 3.37 3.30 -11.40
N ARG A 184 3.77 3.20 -10.12
CA ARG A 184 3.16 2.29 -9.14
C ARG A 184 1.72 2.69 -8.82
N ARG A 185 1.47 3.98 -8.57
CA ARG A 185 0.10 4.54 -8.41
C ARG A 185 -0.77 4.14 -9.60
N ASP A 186 -0.33 4.41 -10.82
CA ASP A 186 -1.11 4.14 -12.03
C ASP A 186 -1.38 2.66 -12.23
N LYS A 187 -0.45 1.79 -11.83
CA LYS A 187 -0.68 0.35 -11.82
C LYS A 187 -1.70 -0.08 -10.76
N TYR A 188 -1.70 0.51 -9.56
CA TYR A 188 -2.76 0.27 -8.57
C TYR A 188 -4.13 0.75 -9.07
N LEU A 189 -4.20 1.89 -9.76
CA LEU A 189 -5.43 2.36 -10.39
C LEU A 189 -5.96 1.36 -11.45
N LYS A 190 -5.06 0.73 -12.21
CA LYS A 190 -5.41 -0.36 -13.13
C LYS A 190 -5.89 -1.61 -12.39
N LEU A 191 -5.25 -2.00 -11.28
CA LEU A 191 -5.71 -3.11 -10.45
C LEU A 191 -7.11 -2.85 -9.89
N LEU A 192 -7.41 -1.64 -9.41
CA LEU A 192 -8.74 -1.26 -8.95
C LEU A 192 -9.79 -1.33 -10.07
N HIS A 193 -9.43 -0.88 -11.28
CA HIS A 193 -10.29 -1.02 -12.45
C HIS A 193 -10.61 -2.49 -12.74
N GLU A 194 -9.60 -3.36 -12.83
CA GLU A 194 -9.81 -4.80 -13.05
C GLU A 194 -10.57 -5.46 -11.90
N TYR A 195 -10.24 -5.12 -10.64
CA TYR A 195 -10.89 -5.65 -9.44
C TYR A 195 -12.39 -5.36 -9.41
N SER A 196 -12.78 -4.18 -9.89
CA SER A 196 -14.20 -3.79 -10.03
C SER A 196 -14.94 -4.49 -11.17
N GLY A 197 -14.29 -5.34 -11.97
CA GLY A 197 -14.86 -5.86 -13.21
C GLY A 197 -14.94 -4.78 -14.31
N LYS A 198 -13.95 -3.88 -14.35
CA LYS A 198 -13.82 -2.76 -15.29
C LYS A 198 -14.91 -1.70 -15.18
N LYS A 199 -15.53 -1.58 -14.00
CA LYS A 199 -16.66 -0.67 -13.77
C LYS A 199 -16.26 0.71 -13.25
N VAL A 200 -15.09 0.82 -12.62
CA VAL A 200 -14.64 2.09 -12.03
C VAL A 200 -13.29 2.48 -12.61
N SER A 201 -13.05 3.77 -12.76
CA SER A 201 -11.75 4.29 -13.17
C SER A 201 -11.52 5.67 -12.58
N MET A 202 -10.28 6.15 -12.65
CA MET A 202 -9.94 7.50 -12.21
C MET A 202 -8.93 8.10 -13.19
N LYS A 203 -9.09 9.40 -13.46
CA LYS A 203 -8.10 10.18 -14.21
C LYS A 203 -8.07 11.59 -13.64
N ASP A 204 -6.88 12.10 -13.33
CA ASP A 204 -6.68 13.48 -12.84
C ASP A 204 -7.56 13.83 -11.61
N GLY A 205 -7.79 12.84 -10.73
CA GLY A 205 -8.65 12.96 -9.55
C GLY A 205 -10.16 12.89 -9.83
N GLU A 206 -10.57 12.81 -11.10
CA GLU A 206 -11.95 12.54 -11.46
C GLU A 206 -12.24 11.04 -11.37
N VAL A 207 -13.07 10.65 -10.41
CA VAL A 207 -13.54 9.28 -10.25
C VAL A 207 -14.72 9.05 -11.19
N LYS A 208 -14.66 7.96 -11.94
CA LYS A 208 -15.64 7.56 -12.93
C LYS A 208 -16.24 6.20 -12.59
N VAL A 209 -17.53 6.07 -12.89
CA VAL A 209 -18.30 4.82 -12.79
C VAL A 209 -18.95 4.58 -14.15
N GLU A 210 -18.80 3.37 -14.70
CA GLU A 210 -19.28 3.02 -16.05
C GLU A 210 -18.83 4.03 -17.13
N GLY A 211 -17.59 4.54 -16.98
CA GLY A 211 -16.99 5.54 -17.88
C GLY A 211 -17.49 6.98 -17.71
N LYS A 212 -18.48 7.23 -16.84
CA LYS A 212 -19.06 8.56 -16.59
C LYS A 212 -18.52 9.16 -15.30
N LYS A 213 -18.38 10.49 -15.27
CA LYS A 213 -17.97 11.23 -14.08
C LYS A 213 -18.94 10.98 -12.93
N PHE A 214 -18.41 10.50 -11.80
CA PHE A 214 -19.14 10.40 -10.55
C PHE A 214 -18.80 11.57 -9.62
N VAL A 215 -17.53 11.72 -9.23
CA VAL A 215 -17.11 12.74 -8.27
C VAL A 215 -15.64 13.11 -8.42
N THR A 216 -15.31 14.34 -8.06
CA THR A 216 -13.94 14.83 -7.83
C THR A 216 -13.93 15.43 -6.41
N PRO A 217 -13.64 14.65 -5.36
CA PRO A 217 -13.80 15.10 -3.98
C PRO A 217 -12.71 16.13 -3.63
N VAL A 218 -13.04 17.19 -2.90
CA VAL A 218 -12.07 18.22 -2.44
C VAL A 218 -11.01 17.62 -1.49
N ALA A 219 -9.93 18.31 -1.15
CA ALA A 219 -8.99 17.82 -0.13
C ALA A 219 -9.61 17.90 1.29
N ALA A 220 -9.35 16.89 2.16
CA ALA A 220 -9.82 16.90 3.55
C ALA A 220 -9.14 15.82 4.41
N GLY A 221 -9.15 15.98 5.74
CA GLY A 221 -8.68 14.96 6.68
C GLY A 221 -7.19 14.62 6.54
N GLY A 222 -6.37 15.60 6.15
CA GLY A 222 -4.95 15.40 5.83
C GLY A 222 -4.70 14.77 4.45
N LEU A 223 -5.73 14.34 3.73
CA LEU A 223 -5.65 13.76 2.39
C LEU A 223 -5.80 14.84 1.31
N SER A 224 -4.96 14.77 0.28
CA SER A 224 -5.14 15.58 -0.92
C SER A 224 -6.40 15.17 -1.70
N GLN A 225 -6.84 16.01 -2.65
CA GLN A 225 -7.93 15.69 -3.57
C GLN A 225 -7.68 14.35 -4.27
N MET A 226 -6.46 14.13 -4.77
CA MET A 226 -6.09 12.91 -5.49
C MET A 226 -6.08 11.70 -4.55
N ALA A 227 -5.56 11.83 -3.33
CA ALA A 227 -5.59 10.76 -2.34
C ALA A 227 -7.03 10.38 -1.95
N ARG A 228 -7.92 11.37 -1.69
CA ARG A 228 -9.35 11.09 -1.44
C ARG A 228 -10.00 10.39 -2.64
N SER A 229 -9.64 10.77 -3.86
CA SER A 229 -10.15 10.12 -5.08
C SER A 229 -9.73 8.65 -5.15
N CYS A 230 -8.51 8.30 -4.75
CA CYS A 230 -8.07 6.90 -4.62
C CYS A 230 -8.93 6.11 -3.63
N PHE A 231 -9.25 6.67 -2.46
CA PHE A 231 -10.13 6.02 -1.47
C PHE A 231 -11.55 5.81 -2.00
N VAL A 232 -12.14 6.81 -2.66
CA VAL A 232 -13.47 6.67 -3.28
C VAL A 232 -13.45 5.58 -4.35
N LEU A 233 -12.42 5.56 -5.20
CA LEU A 233 -12.23 4.52 -6.21
C LEU A 233 -12.13 3.12 -5.58
N GLY A 234 -11.38 2.98 -4.50
CA GLY A 234 -11.21 1.72 -3.77
C GLY A 234 -12.50 1.21 -3.12
N ASN A 235 -13.28 2.11 -2.53
CA ASN A 235 -14.60 1.76 -1.99
C ASN A 235 -15.57 1.32 -3.10
N LEU A 236 -15.62 2.04 -4.23
CA LEU A 236 -16.44 1.65 -5.37
C LEU A 236 -15.98 0.31 -5.94
N ALA A 237 -14.68 0.11 -6.13
CA ALA A 237 -14.15 -1.16 -6.65
C ALA A 237 -14.56 -2.34 -5.75
N SER A 238 -14.49 -2.16 -4.43
CA SER A 238 -14.94 -3.16 -3.45
C SER A 238 -16.45 -3.41 -3.52
N ALA A 239 -17.26 -2.35 -3.66
CA ALA A 239 -18.71 -2.48 -3.84
C ALA A 239 -19.05 -3.33 -5.07
N TYR A 240 -18.40 -3.07 -6.21
CA TYR A 240 -18.62 -3.83 -7.44
C TYR A 240 -18.12 -5.27 -7.33
N LYS A 241 -16.93 -5.49 -6.76
CA LYS A 241 -16.39 -6.83 -6.55
C LYS A 241 -17.34 -7.70 -5.73
N HIS A 242 -17.94 -7.14 -4.69
CA HIS A 242 -18.83 -7.84 -3.76
C HIS A 242 -20.32 -7.77 -4.16
N GLY A 243 -20.61 -7.47 -5.43
CA GLY A 243 -21.97 -7.53 -5.98
C GLY A 243 -22.91 -6.38 -5.56
N GLN A 244 -22.45 -5.45 -4.71
CA GLN A 244 -23.22 -4.28 -4.27
C GLN A 244 -23.50 -3.31 -5.43
N GLY A 245 -22.74 -3.42 -6.53
CA GLY A 245 -23.01 -2.73 -7.79
C GLY A 245 -24.35 -3.05 -8.46
N LYS A 246 -25.20 -3.92 -7.88
CA LYS A 246 -26.60 -4.15 -8.27
C LYS A 246 -27.61 -3.40 -7.41
N GLU A 247 -27.22 -3.02 -6.20
CA GLU A 247 -28.07 -2.37 -5.19
C GLU A 247 -28.26 -0.87 -5.47
N GLU A 248 -29.26 -0.25 -4.88
CA GLU A 248 -29.45 1.20 -4.99
C GLU A 248 -28.39 1.94 -4.16
N ALA A 249 -27.91 3.07 -4.67
CA ALA A 249 -27.11 4.01 -3.92
C ALA A 249 -28.01 4.96 -3.12
N TYR A 250 -27.64 5.26 -1.87
CA TYR A 250 -28.44 6.11 -0.99
C TYR A 250 -27.54 6.88 -0.02
N ALA A 251 -28.07 7.95 0.58
CA ALA A 251 -27.39 8.68 1.64
C ALA A 251 -27.77 8.10 3.01
N LYS A 252 -26.78 7.84 3.86
CA LYS A 252 -26.98 7.43 5.26
C LYS A 252 -26.00 8.17 6.15
N ASN A 253 -26.52 8.94 7.11
CA ASN A 253 -25.73 9.75 8.03
C ASN A 253 -24.68 10.61 7.30
N GLY A 254 -25.08 11.27 6.21
CA GLY A 254 -24.18 12.08 5.39
C GLY A 254 -23.14 11.30 4.57
N THR A 255 -23.24 9.97 4.46
CA THR A 255 -22.35 9.13 3.66
C THR A 255 -23.08 8.54 2.47
N VAL A 256 -22.45 8.58 1.29
CA VAL A 256 -22.91 7.86 0.09
C VAL A 256 -22.67 6.37 0.32
N MET A 257 -23.73 5.59 0.31
CA MET A 257 -23.70 4.13 0.39
C MET A 257 -24.01 3.54 -0.99
N LEU A 258 -23.40 2.41 -1.33
CA LEU A 258 -23.81 1.55 -2.44
C LEU A 258 -24.07 0.15 -1.86
N GLY A 259 -25.34 -0.21 -1.72
CA GLY A 259 -25.74 -1.35 -0.89
C GLY A 259 -25.23 -1.19 0.55
N ASN A 260 -24.40 -2.11 1.02
CA ASN A 260 -23.77 -2.05 2.35
C ASN A 260 -22.38 -1.41 2.35
N GLN A 261 -21.83 -1.04 1.20
CA GLN A 261 -20.48 -0.46 1.11
C GLN A 261 -20.55 1.09 1.23
N PRO A 262 -19.88 1.70 2.22
CA PRO A 262 -19.67 3.15 2.22
C PRO A 262 -18.73 3.54 1.08
N ILE A 263 -19.10 4.58 0.34
CA ILE A 263 -18.36 5.10 -0.82
C ILE A 263 -17.58 6.35 -0.48
N LEU A 264 -18.26 7.36 0.06
CA LEU A 264 -17.71 8.67 0.36
C LEU A 264 -18.57 9.36 1.42
N THR A 265 -17.96 9.90 2.46
CA THR A 265 -18.57 10.91 3.33
C THR A 265 -18.13 12.28 2.82
N PRO A 266 -19.02 13.05 2.16
CA PRO A 266 -18.69 14.38 1.65
C PRO A 266 -18.36 15.35 2.78
N VAL A 267 -17.48 16.30 2.51
CA VAL A 267 -17.11 17.39 3.43
C VAL A 267 -17.49 18.74 2.83
N ALA A 268 -17.28 19.83 3.56
CA ALA A 268 -17.50 21.17 3.01
C ALA A 268 -16.68 21.37 1.72
N GLY A 269 -17.36 21.71 0.62
CA GLY A 269 -16.78 21.84 -0.72
C GLY A 269 -17.09 20.67 -1.65
N ASP A 270 -17.48 19.50 -1.12
CA ASP A 270 -18.06 18.41 -1.90
C ASP A 270 -19.57 18.66 -2.15
N GLU A 271 -20.12 18.01 -3.17
CA GLU A 271 -21.58 17.88 -3.31
C GLU A 271 -22.15 16.96 -2.23
N THR A 272 -23.42 17.15 -1.86
CA THR A 272 -24.01 16.39 -0.74
C THR A 272 -24.14 14.90 -1.06
N ALA A 273 -24.25 14.09 -0.02
CA ALA A 273 -24.38 12.64 -0.17
C ALA A 273 -25.62 12.24 -0.98
N GLU A 274 -26.72 12.99 -0.84
CA GLU A 274 -27.96 12.78 -1.58
C GLU A 274 -27.78 13.02 -3.08
N VAL A 275 -27.12 14.12 -3.44
CA VAL A 275 -26.83 14.47 -4.85
C VAL A 275 -25.92 13.41 -5.47
N LEU A 276 -24.88 13.00 -4.76
CA LEU A 276 -23.93 12.00 -5.25
C LEU A 276 -24.58 10.62 -5.36
N ALA A 277 -25.39 10.19 -4.38
CA ALA A 277 -26.13 8.93 -4.44
C ALA A 277 -27.09 8.91 -5.65
N ALA A 278 -27.85 9.99 -5.86
CA ALA A 278 -28.74 10.12 -7.02
C ALA A 278 -27.97 10.02 -8.34
N ARG A 279 -26.84 10.73 -8.47
CA ARG A 279 -25.96 10.66 -9.65
C ARG A 279 -25.43 9.24 -9.88
N LEU A 280 -24.99 8.55 -8.83
CA LEU A 280 -24.48 7.20 -8.94
C LEU A 280 -25.55 6.24 -9.47
N ASN A 281 -26.79 6.39 -9.02
CA ASN A 281 -27.93 5.64 -9.57
C ASN A 281 -28.22 5.98 -11.03
N GLU A 282 -28.17 7.27 -11.41
CA GLU A 282 -28.40 7.72 -12.78
C GLU A 282 -27.36 7.15 -13.76
N ILE A 283 -26.07 7.25 -13.42
CA ILE A 283 -24.96 6.68 -14.21
C ILE A 283 -25.22 5.20 -14.50
N ARG A 284 -25.60 4.45 -13.45
CA ARG A 284 -25.81 3.00 -13.51
C ARG A 284 -27.10 2.59 -14.21
N LYS A 285 -28.11 3.47 -14.31
CA LYS A 285 -29.30 3.25 -15.12
C LYS A 285 -29.00 3.34 -16.61
N ILE A 286 -28.14 4.28 -17.02
CA ILE A 286 -27.82 4.49 -18.44
C ILE A 286 -26.84 3.44 -18.99
N ALA A 287 -26.09 2.77 -18.11
CA ALA A 287 -25.13 1.73 -18.50
C ALA A 287 -25.75 0.34 -18.69
N LYS A 288 -27.04 0.16 -18.34
CA LYS A 288 -27.83 -1.06 -18.58
C LYS A 288 -28.50 -0.97 -19.95
#